data_AF-A0A937EGR5-F1
#
_entry.id   AF-A0A937EGR5-F1
#
_cell.length_a   1.000
_cell.length_b   1.000
_cell.length_c   1.000
_cell.angle_alpha   90.00
_cell.angle_beta   90.00
_cell.angle_gamma   90.00
#
_symmetry.space_group_name_H-M   'P 1'
#
loop_
_entity.id
_entity.type
_entity.pdbx_description
1 polymer ?
#
loop_
_entity_poly.entity_id
_entity_poly.type
_entity_poly.pdbx_seq_one_letter_code
_entity_poly.pdbx_strand_id
1 'polypeptide(L)'
;MRKTVLVPVTKMFCDAHIARDGSEVEATSSLTLGKDTWHLCLEHDVSFGRYLCDALGAPENEVTPTEPEPVPVEPVSEPEPEPEPEPEAAPVVESYPEPVPSVMIAGEIPGYDWTDAREAVRRMGYEVVGRGDEGTVLLIIGDGGDRNATKLRDASEHAIPVMDARKPGRFRDAIRAGELVGGDALPEPARVDRSGMSERERNRAVRAWARENGYVVPTKGRIPMHVRHAYELTHRDASEGKAAAA
;
A
#
# COMPACT_ATOMS: atom_id res chain seq x y z
N MET A 1 21.50 -34.53 -47.24
CA MET A 1 22.22 -34.10 -46.02
C MET A 1 21.21 -33.42 -45.10
N ARG A 2 20.91 -33.97 -43.92
CA ARG A 2 19.98 -33.35 -42.97
C ARG A 2 20.75 -32.32 -42.14
N LYS A 3 20.37 -31.04 -42.19
CA LYS A 3 20.92 -30.00 -41.32
C LYS A 3 20.23 -30.09 -39.97
N THR A 4 20.94 -30.55 -38.95
CA THR A 4 20.50 -30.41 -37.56
C THR A 4 20.68 -28.95 -37.16
N VAL A 5 19.58 -28.24 -36.91
CA VAL A 5 19.60 -26.89 -36.37
C VAL A 5 19.62 -27.01 -34.85
N LEU A 6 20.73 -26.61 -34.24
CA LEU A 6 20.83 -26.48 -32.78
C LEU A 6 20.18 -25.16 -32.40
N VAL A 7 19.01 -25.22 -31.76
CA VAL A 7 18.37 -24.04 -31.17
C VAL A 7 18.91 -23.91 -29.75
N PRO A 8 19.53 -22.77 -29.37
CA PRO A 8 19.94 -22.55 -27.99
C PRO A 8 18.69 -22.47 -27.10
N VAL A 9 18.60 -23.37 -26.13
CA VAL A 9 17.55 -23.35 -25.11
C VAL A 9 18.02 -22.44 -23.99
N THR A 10 17.39 -21.27 -23.87
CA THR A 10 17.60 -20.38 -22.72
C THR A 10 16.95 -21.03 -21.52
N LYS A 11 17.75 -21.38 -20.50
CA LYS A 11 17.22 -21.90 -19.24
C LYS A 11 16.54 -20.75 -18.49
N MET A 12 15.31 -20.96 -18.06
CA MET A 12 14.57 -20.06 -17.19
C MET A 12 14.62 -20.61 -15.76
N PHE A 13 14.75 -19.72 -14.77
CA PHE A 13 14.88 -20.10 -13.36
C PHE A 13 13.62 -19.74 -12.57
N CYS A 14 13.40 -20.47 -11.47
CA CYS A 14 12.23 -20.31 -10.62
C CYS A 14 12.34 -19.04 -9.77
N ASP A 15 11.48 -18.07 -10.03
CA ASP A 15 11.46 -16.77 -9.34
C ASP A 15 11.22 -16.91 -7.83
N ALA A 16 10.44 -17.91 -7.41
CA ALA A 16 10.17 -18.16 -5.99
C ALA A 16 11.42 -18.58 -5.20
N HIS A 17 12.30 -19.39 -5.79
CA HIS A 17 13.58 -19.77 -5.17
C HIS A 17 14.55 -18.59 -5.13
N ILE A 18 14.64 -17.85 -6.23
CA ILE A 18 15.46 -16.63 -6.31
C ILE A 18 15.03 -15.63 -5.22
N ALA A 19 13.73 -15.42 -5.04
CA ALA A 19 13.20 -14.50 -4.02
C ALA A 19 13.39 -15.00 -2.59
N ARG A 20 13.27 -16.31 -2.34
CA ARG A 20 13.31 -16.91 -1.00
C ARG A 20 14.74 -17.05 -0.45
N ASP A 21 15.62 -17.66 -1.25
CA ASP A 21 16.97 -18.05 -0.82
C ASP A 21 18.06 -17.79 -1.87
N GLY A 22 17.69 -17.22 -3.02
CA GLY A 22 18.63 -16.94 -4.12
C GLY A 22 19.03 -18.17 -4.92
N SER A 23 18.42 -19.33 -4.71
CA SER A 23 18.78 -20.55 -5.44
C SER A 23 18.25 -20.54 -6.88
N GLU A 24 19.07 -21.04 -7.80
CA GLU A 24 18.74 -21.19 -9.22
C GLU A 24 18.17 -22.59 -9.48
N VAL A 25 16.85 -22.72 -9.40
CA VAL A 25 16.12 -23.95 -9.75
C VAL A 25 15.49 -23.77 -11.13
N GLU A 26 15.59 -24.77 -12.02
CA GLU A 26 15.01 -24.68 -13.37
C GLU A 26 13.48 -24.57 -13.32
N ALA A 27 12.94 -23.57 -14.02
CA ALA A 27 11.51 -23.37 -14.14
C ALA A 27 10.91 -24.36 -15.15
N THR A 28 9.81 -24.99 -14.76
CA THR A 28 9.05 -25.94 -15.58
C THR A 28 7.79 -25.32 -16.16
N SER A 29 7.26 -24.27 -15.53
CA SER A 29 6.06 -23.54 -15.96
C SER A 29 6.29 -22.03 -15.94
N SER A 30 5.40 -21.30 -16.61
CA SER A 30 5.31 -19.85 -16.55
C SER A 30 3.86 -19.47 -16.28
N LEU A 31 3.64 -18.70 -15.22
CA LEU A 31 2.32 -18.19 -14.82
C LEU A 31 2.26 -16.70 -15.14
N THR A 32 1.19 -16.27 -15.81
CA THR A 32 0.99 -14.85 -16.16
C THR A 32 -0.32 -14.35 -15.53
N LEU A 33 -0.26 -13.24 -14.80
CA LEU A 33 -1.43 -12.56 -14.24
C LEU A 33 -1.38 -11.08 -14.65
N GLY A 34 -2.27 -10.70 -15.56
CA GLY A 34 -2.25 -9.36 -16.15
C GLY A 34 -0.96 -9.10 -16.92
N LYS A 35 -0.13 -8.17 -16.41
CA LYS A 35 1.14 -7.76 -17.03
C LYS A 35 2.36 -8.47 -16.46
N ASP A 36 2.19 -9.19 -15.36
CA ASP A 36 3.28 -9.80 -14.61
C ASP A 36 3.38 -11.29 -14.99
N THR A 37 4.61 -11.79 -15.15
CA THR A 37 4.91 -13.18 -15.48
C THR A 37 5.93 -13.72 -14.51
N TRP A 38 5.65 -14.91 -13.96
CA TRP A 38 6.53 -15.62 -13.03
C TRP A 38 6.89 -16.99 -13.61
N HIS A 39 8.18 -17.33 -13.57
CA HIS A 39 8.70 -18.64 -13.93
C HIS A 39 8.79 -19.49 -12.68
N LEU A 40 8.16 -20.67 -12.67
CA LEU A 40 8.03 -21.50 -11.48
C LEU A 40 8.54 -22.92 -11.74
N CYS A 41 9.17 -23.52 -10.73
CA CYS A 41 9.38 -24.96 -10.69
C CYS A 41 8.08 -25.67 -10.30
N LEU A 42 7.99 -26.98 -10.55
CA LEU A 42 6.78 -27.77 -10.33
C LEU A 42 6.21 -27.64 -8.90
N GLU A 43 7.07 -27.60 -7.89
CA GLU A 43 6.64 -27.47 -6.49
C GLU A 43 5.96 -26.12 -6.22
N HIS A 44 6.55 -25.04 -6.71
CA HIS A 44 6.00 -23.70 -6.55
C HIS A 44 4.79 -23.49 -7.45
N ASP A 45 4.74 -24.05 -8.66
CA ASP A 45 3.58 -23.99 -9.55
C ASP A 45 2.32 -24.57 -8.89
N VAL A 46 2.43 -25.76 -8.30
CA VAL A 46 1.31 -26.41 -7.59
C VAL A 46 0.89 -25.62 -6.36
N SER A 47 1.87 -25.13 -5.59
CA SER A 47 1.60 -24.36 -4.37
C SER A 47 0.93 -23.03 -4.68
N PHE A 48 1.44 -22.30 -5.67
CA PHE A 48 0.91 -21.01 -6.11
C PHE A 48 -0.46 -21.15 -6.77
N GLY A 49 -0.65 -22.18 -7.60
CA GLY A 49 -1.94 -22.50 -8.21
C GLY A 49 -3.04 -22.76 -7.18
N ARG A 50 -2.71 -23.45 -6.07
CA ARG A 50 -3.65 -23.64 -4.96
C ARG A 50 -4.05 -22.32 -4.30
N TYR A 51 -3.07 -21.46 -3.97
CA TYR A 51 -3.37 -20.14 -3.40
C TYR A 51 -4.20 -19.27 -4.35
N LEU A 52 -3.96 -19.37 -5.66
CA LEU A 52 -4.70 -18.64 -6.66
C LEU A 52 -6.17 -19.12 -6.73
N CYS A 53 -6.41 -20.43 -6.72
CA CYS A 53 -7.75 -21.00 -6.66
C CYS A 53 -8.47 -20.62 -5.34
N ASP A 54 -7.76 -20.62 -4.22
CA ASP A 54 -8.32 -20.22 -2.92
C ASP A 54 -8.71 -18.72 -2.92
N ALA A 55 -7.92 -17.86 -3.59
CA ALA A 55 -8.15 -16.42 -3.63
C ALA A 55 -9.20 -15.98 -4.67
N LEU A 56 -9.23 -16.61 -5.84
CA LEU A 56 -10.13 -16.26 -6.93
C LEU A 56 -11.43 -17.07 -6.93
N GLY A 57 -11.52 -18.10 -6.09
CA GLY A 57 -12.52 -19.15 -6.21
C GLY A 57 -12.09 -20.20 -7.23
N ALA A 58 -12.33 -21.47 -6.92
CA ALA A 58 -12.13 -22.52 -7.91
C ALA A 58 -13.11 -22.27 -9.08
N PRO A 59 -12.66 -22.39 -10.34
CA PRO A 59 -13.61 -22.44 -11.44
C PRO A 59 -14.51 -23.65 -11.16
N GLU A 60 -15.78 -23.41 -10.90
CA GLU A 60 -16.77 -24.48 -10.89
C GLU A 60 -16.67 -25.15 -12.26
N ASN A 61 -16.31 -26.43 -12.23
CA ASN A 61 -15.95 -27.19 -13.41
C ASN A 61 -17.24 -27.58 -14.15
N GLU A 62 -18.02 -26.60 -14.62
CA GLU A 62 -19.11 -26.77 -15.56
C GLU A 62 -18.56 -26.61 -16.98
N VAL A 63 -17.68 -27.53 -17.39
CA VAL A 63 -17.47 -27.79 -18.81
C VAL A 63 -18.42 -28.90 -19.20
N THR A 64 -19.69 -28.55 -19.41
CA THR A 64 -20.51 -29.31 -20.36
C THR A 64 -19.87 -29.13 -21.74
N PRO A 65 -19.50 -30.21 -22.45
CA PRO A 65 -19.10 -30.09 -23.84
C PRO A 65 -20.35 -29.69 -24.62
N THR A 66 -20.49 -28.41 -24.98
CA THR A 66 -21.50 -27.99 -25.93
C THR A 66 -21.13 -28.57 -27.29
N GLU A 67 -21.79 -29.68 -27.62
CA GLU A 67 -21.84 -30.29 -28.94
C GLU A 67 -22.22 -29.23 -29.98
N PRO A 68 -21.47 -29.06 -31.08
CA PRO A 68 -21.83 -28.09 -32.10
C PRO A 68 -23.08 -28.57 -32.83
N GLU A 69 -24.24 -27.97 -32.52
CA GLU A 69 -25.49 -28.19 -33.25
C GLU A 69 -25.33 -27.84 -34.74
N PRO A 70 -25.87 -28.68 -35.64
CA PRO A 70 -25.79 -28.44 -37.08
C PRO A 70 -26.73 -27.30 -37.47
N VAL A 71 -26.19 -26.36 -38.23
CA VAL A 71 -26.86 -25.21 -38.83
C VAL A 71 -28.09 -25.67 -39.66
N PRO A 72 -29.32 -25.24 -39.31
CA PRO A 72 -30.47 -25.38 -40.18
C PRO A 72 -30.59 -24.18 -41.12
N VAL A 73 -30.77 -24.53 -42.38
CA VAL A 73 -31.00 -23.72 -43.57
C VAL A 73 -32.12 -22.68 -43.38
N GLU A 74 -31.90 -21.47 -43.91
CA GLU A 74 -32.89 -20.40 -44.04
C GLU A 74 -34.19 -20.87 -44.69
N PRO A 75 -35.34 -20.32 -44.27
CA PRO A 75 -36.15 -19.66 -45.29
C PRO A 75 -36.82 -18.37 -44.83
N VAL A 76 -36.75 -17.41 -45.76
CA VAL A 76 -37.81 -16.49 -46.19
C VAL A 76 -38.19 -15.34 -45.24
N SER A 77 -37.92 -14.16 -45.77
CA SER A 77 -38.29 -12.83 -45.33
C SER A 77 -39.76 -12.67 -44.93
N GLU A 78 -39.98 -12.14 -43.73
CA GLU A 78 -41.19 -11.44 -43.33
C GLU A 78 -40.91 -9.93 -43.20
N PRO A 79 -41.91 -9.07 -43.48
CA PRO A 79 -41.71 -7.62 -43.60
C PRO A 79 -41.50 -6.94 -42.24
N GLU A 80 -40.67 -5.90 -42.24
CA GLU A 80 -40.39 -5.04 -41.09
C GLU A 80 -41.67 -4.50 -40.44
N PRO A 81 -41.86 -4.66 -39.11
CA PRO A 81 -42.91 -3.95 -38.41
C PRO A 81 -42.53 -2.46 -38.24
N GLU A 82 -43.53 -1.59 -38.37
CA GLU A 82 -43.42 -0.15 -38.14
C GLU A 82 -42.85 0.16 -36.74
N PRO A 83 -42.07 1.24 -36.58
CA PRO A 83 -41.45 1.59 -35.30
C PRO A 83 -42.52 1.94 -34.27
N GLU A 84 -42.54 1.19 -33.16
CA GLU A 84 -43.29 1.55 -31.95
C GLU A 84 -42.79 2.89 -31.37
N PRO A 85 -43.68 3.69 -30.77
CA PRO A 85 -43.29 4.97 -30.17
C PRO A 85 -42.28 4.75 -29.02
N GLU A 86 -41.19 5.51 -29.05
CA GLU A 86 -40.15 5.52 -28.02
C GLU A 86 -40.79 5.68 -26.62
N PRO A 87 -40.47 4.81 -25.65
CA PRO A 87 -40.94 4.99 -24.29
C PRO A 87 -40.37 6.30 -23.74
N GLU A 88 -41.25 7.17 -23.25
CA GLU A 88 -40.88 8.37 -22.49
C GLU A 88 -39.84 7.99 -21.44
N ALA A 89 -38.64 8.59 -21.57
CA ALA A 89 -37.53 8.39 -20.66
C ALA A 89 -37.98 8.67 -19.22
N ALA A 90 -38.16 7.59 -18.45
CA ALA A 90 -38.27 7.71 -17.01
C ALA A 90 -37.04 8.47 -16.50
N PRO A 91 -37.19 9.41 -15.55
CA PRO A 91 -36.06 10.16 -15.02
C PRO A 91 -35.04 9.18 -14.47
N VAL A 92 -33.85 9.18 -15.07
CA VAL A 92 -32.68 8.48 -14.55
C VAL A 92 -32.44 9.07 -13.16
N VAL A 93 -32.81 8.32 -12.13
CA VAL A 93 -32.45 8.66 -10.75
C VAL A 93 -30.93 8.58 -10.71
N GLU A 94 -30.27 9.74 -10.77
CA GLU A 94 -28.83 9.85 -10.55
C GLU A 94 -28.58 9.35 -9.12
N SER A 95 -28.16 8.08 -9.02
CA SER A 95 -27.72 7.50 -7.76
C SER A 95 -26.43 8.21 -7.37
N TYR A 96 -26.53 9.19 -6.46
CA TYR A 96 -25.36 9.79 -5.85
C TYR A 96 -24.58 8.67 -5.15
N PRO A 97 -23.28 8.49 -5.47
CA PRO A 97 -22.48 7.50 -4.78
C PRO A 97 -22.47 7.83 -3.28
N GLU A 98 -22.71 6.82 -2.45
CA GLU A 98 -22.64 6.99 -1.00
C GLU A 98 -21.25 7.50 -0.61
N PRO A 99 -21.15 8.44 0.35
CA PRO A 99 -19.87 8.98 0.76
C PRO A 99 -19.03 7.87 1.39
N VAL A 100 -17.84 7.64 0.83
CA VAL A 100 -16.89 6.64 1.34
C VAL A 100 -16.40 7.09 2.72
N PRO A 101 -16.45 6.22 3.74
CA PRO A 101 -16.00 6.60 5.08
C PRO A 101 -14.49 6.91 5.07
N SER A 102 -14.10 8.02 5.71
CA SER A 102 -12.71 8.48 5.69
C SER A 102 -11.98 8.21 7.02
N VAL A 103 -10.67 8.01 6.95
CA VAL A 103 -9.80 7.65 8.07
C VAL A 103 -8.55 8.54 8.06
N MET A 104 -8.17 9.04 9.22
CA MET A 104 -6.92 9.76 9.42
C MET A 104 -5.84 8.85 9.99
N ILE A 105 -4.61 8.97 9.49
CA ILE A 105 -3.43 8.29 10.07
C ILE A 105 -2.43 9.33 10.58
N ALA A 106 -2.07 9.28 11.86
CA ALA A 106 -1.10 10.17 12.49
C ALA A 106 0.10 9.38 13.01
N GLY A 107 1.31 9.71 12.53
CA GLY A 107 2.54 9.01 12.94
C GLY A 107 2.86 7.79 12.08
N GLU A 108 3.93 7.09 12.45
CA GLU A 108 4.39 5.87 11.79
C GLU A 108 3.71 4.64 12.41
N ILE A 109 3.22 3.72 11.59
CA ILE A 109 2.53 2.53 12.09
C ILE A 109 3.56 1.41 12.31
N PRO A 110 3.68 0.85 13.53
CA PRO A 110 4.64 -0.21 13.79
C PRO A 110 4.47 -1.41 12.84
N GLY A 111 5.55 -1.75 12.12
CA GLY A 111 5.56 -2.87 11.18
C GLY A 111 4.94 -2.58 9.81
N TYR A 112 4.56 -1.35 9.52
CA TYR A 112 4.10 -0.91 8.21
C TYR A 112 4.85 0.35 7.78
N ASP A 113 5.25 0.42 6.51
CA ASP A 113 5.62 1.72 5.96
C ASP A 113 4.39 2.60 5.74
N TRP A 114 4.63 3.89 5.55
CA TRP A 114 3.56 4.88 5.39
C TRP A 114 2.66 4.63 4.18
N THR A 115 3.20 4.12 3.08
CA THR A 115 2.45 3.81 1.86
C THR A 115 1.61 2.55 2.09
N ASP A 116 2.23 1.51 2.63
CA ASP A 116 1.60 0.23 2.94
C ASP A 116 0.44 0.38 3.92
N ALA A 117 0.59 1.19 4.97
CA ALA A 117 -0.47 1.45 5.93
C ALA A 117 -1.69 2.11 5.27
N ARG A 118 -1.47 3.07 4.36
CA ARG A 118 -2.56 3.76 3.64
C ARG A 118 -3.23 2.85 2.64
N GLU A 119 -2.46 2.03 1.94
CA GLU A 119 -3.01 1.08 1.00
C GLU A 119 -3.83 0.00 1.71
N ALA A 120 -3.36 -0.50 2.85
CA ALA A 120 -4.10 -1.45 3.69
C ALA A 120 -5.47 -0.89 4.09
N VAL A 121 -5.52 0.37 4.56
CA VAL A 121 -6.78 1.05 4.91
C VAL A 121 -7.69 1.24 3.70
N ARG A 122 -7.13 1.58 2.53
CA ARG A 122 -7.90 1.70 1.27
C ARG A 122 -8.48 0.38 0.79
N ARG A 123 -7.75 -0.73 0.92
CA ARG A 123 -8.26 -2.06 0.58
C ARG A 123 -9.44 -2.48 1.46
N MET A 124 -9.57 -1.91 2.66
CA MET A 124 -10.73 -2.09 3.53
C MET A 124 -11.93 -1.20 3.15
N GLY A 125 -11.81 -0.39 2.10
CA GLY A 125 -12.88 0.49 1.63
C GLY A 125 -12.92 1.87 2.28
N TYR A 126 -11.88 2.26 3.03
CA TYR A 126 -11.80 3.60 3.63
C TYR A 126 -10.97 4.57 2.78
N GLU A 127 -11.36 5.84 2.77
CA GLU A 127 -10.55 6.91 2.20
C GLU A 127 -9.55 7.46 3.22
N VAL A 128 -8.26 7.56 2.88
CA VAL A 128 -7.26 8.11 3.82
C VAL A 128 -7.07 9.61 3.64
N VAL A 129 -7.58 10.39 4.61
CA VAL A 129 -7.57 11.86 4.59
C VAL A 129 -6.51 12.46 5.51
N GLY A 130 -6.12 13.70 5.22
CA GLY A 130 -5.16 14.48 6.01
C GLY A 130 -5.80 15.34 7.10
N ARG A 131 -7.10 15.62 6.96
CA ARG A 131 -7.92 16.49 7.79
C ARG A 131 -9.19 15.74 8.17
N GLY A 132 -9.64 15.94 9.40
CA GLY A 132 -10.93 15.41 9.84
C GLY A 132 -12.06 16.25 9.27
N ASP A 133 -13.10 15.57 8.82
CA ASP A 133 -14.38 16.12 8.39
C ASP A 133 -15.53 15.27 8.97
N GLU A 134 -16.77 15.62 8.62
CA GLU A 134 -17.97 14.89 9.08
C GLU A 134 -18.02 13.44 8.58
N GLY A 135 -17.29 13.10 7.51
CA GLY A 135 -17.18 11.74 6.98
C GLY A 135 -16.05 10.92 7.62
N THR A 136 -15.25 11.53 8.51
CA THR A 136 -14.11 10.87 9.12
C THR A 136 -14.55 9.99 10.29
N VAL A 137 -14.45 8.69 10.10
CA VAL A 137 -14.92 7.69 11.06
C VAL A 137 -13.87 7.26 12.07
N LEU A 138 -12.58 7.47 11.81
CA LEU A 138 -11.51 7.00 12.69
C LEU A 138 -10.21 7.80 12.56
N LEU A 139 -9.53 8.01 13.70
CA LEU A 139 -8.14 8.43 13.77
C LEU A 139 -7.24 7.27 14.24
N ILE A 140 -6.29 6.86 13.41
CA ILE A 140 -5.25 5.88 13.74
C ILE A 140 -3.99 6.61 14.19
N ILE A 141 -3.54 6.33 15.41
CA ILE A 141 -2.35 6.95 16.01
C ILE A 141 -1.24 5.91 16.08
N GLY A 142 -0.17 6.16 15.33
CA GLY A 142 1.10 5.45 15.40
C GLY A 142 2.16 6.20 16.22
N ASP A 143 3.40 5.76 16.07
CA ASP A 143 4.55 6.36 16.73
C ASP A 143 4.75 7.82 16.29
N GLY A 144 4.86 8.71 17.28
CA GLY A 144 4.96 10.15 17.06
C GLY A 144 3.66 10.83 16.58
N GLY A 145 2.54 10.11 16.50
CA GLY A 145 1.24 10.66 16.10
C GLY A 145 0.67 11.69 17.09
N ASP A 146 1.06 11.58 18.36
CA ASP A 146 0.77 12.52 19.46
C ASP A 146 1.32 13.94 19.22
N ARG A 147 2.33 14.06 18.33
CA ARG A 147 2.91 15.35 17.92
C ARG A 147 2.09 16.05 16.85
N ASN A 148 1.13 15.36 16.23
CA ASN A 148 0.29 15.92 15.18
C ASN A 148 -0.92 16.65 15.79
N ALA A 149 -0.66 17.81 16.39
CA ALA A 149 -1.68 18.61 17.09
C ALA A 149 -2.87 18.99 16.21
N THR A 150 -2.68 19.10 14.89
CA THR A 150 -3.77 19.36 13.95
C THR A 150 -4.74 18.19 13.87
N LYS A 151 -4.24 16.97 13.66
CA LYS A 151 -5.12 15.77 13.57
C LYS A 151 -5.80 15.43 14.90
N LEU A 152 -5.10 15.65 16.02
CA LEU A 152 -5.68 15.48 17.35
C LEU A 152 -6.79 16.49 17.63
N ARG A 153 -6.60 17.75 17.20
CA ARG A 153 -7.63 18.77 17.31
C ARG A 153 -8.84 18.41 16.46
N ASP A 154 -8.63 18.06 15.19
CA ASP A 154 -9.71 17.67 14.28
C ASP A 154 -10.49 16.46 14.87
N ALA A 155 -9.78 15.45 15.41
CA ALA A 155 -10.42 14.33 16.08
C ALA A 155 -11.20 14.71 17.34
N SER A 156 -10.69 15.67 18.14
CA SER A 156 -11.41 16.18 19.31
C SER A 156 -12.65 17.00 18.94
N GLU A 157 -12.56 17.84 17.91
CA GLU A 157 -13.64 18.74 17.48
C GLU A 157 -14.81 17.96 16.85
N HIS A 158 -14.48 16.92 16.08
CA HIS A 158 -15.45 16.05 15.41
C HIS A 158 -15.81 14.79 16.21
N ALA A 159 -15.34 14.66 17.46
CA ALA A 159 -15.54 13.49 18.32
C ALA A 159 -15.19 12.15 17.64
N ILE A 160 -14.14 12.16 16.82
CA ILE A 160 -13.71 11.02 16.01
C ILE A 160 -13.07 9.98 16.95
N PRO A 161 -13.51 8.72 16.90
CA PRO A 161 -12.93 7.67 17.73
C PRO A 161 -11.47 7.40 17.32
N VAL A 162 -10.68 6.96 18.29
CA VAL A 162 -9.24 6.80 18.14
C VAL A 162 -8.85 5.33 18.25
N MET A 163 -7.96 4.89 17.37
CA MET A 163 -7.27 3.61 17.45
C MET A 163 -5.79 3.86 17.71
N ASP A 164 -5.26 3.31 18.80
CA ASP A 164 -3.85 3.39 19.15
C ASP A 164 -3.04 2.25 18.54
N ALA A 165 -2.53 2.46 17.32
CA ALA A 165 -1.72 1.49 16.59
C ALA A 165 -0.31 1.26 17.18
N ARG A 166 0.09 2.00 18.22
CA ARG A 166 1.38 1.77 18.93
C ARG A 166 1.37 0.45 19.70
N LYS A 167 0.18 -0.06 20.06
CA LYS A 167 0.03 -1.39 20.66
C LYS A 167 0.51 -2.44 19.66
N PRO A 168 1.54 -3.25 19.98
CA PRO A 168 2.13 -4.19 19.04
C PRO A 168 1.08 -5.10 18.38
N GLY A 169 1.06 -5.15 17.06
CA GLY A 169 0.16 -6.00 16.28
C GLY A 169 -1.28 -5.49 16.14
N ARG A 170 -1.72 -4.47 16.89
CA ARG A 170 -3.12 -4.01 16.86
C ARG A 170 -3.61 -3.60 15.47
N PHE A 171 -2.80 -2.82 14.75
CA PHE A 171 -3.14 -2.42 13.38
C PHE A 171 -3.18 -3.64 12.45
N ARG A 172 -2.15 -4.48 12.49
CA ARG A 172 -2.09 -5.72 11.69
C ARG A 172 -3.31 -6.63 11.93
N ASP A 173 -3.70 -6.80 13.18
CA ASP A 173 -4.80 -7.67 13.56
C ASP A 173 -6.14 -7.07 13.12
N ALA A 174 -6.30 -5.75 13.19
CA ALA A 174 -7.45 -5.02 12.63
C ALA A 174 -7.55 -5.15 11.10
N ILE A 175 -6.43 -5.00 10.38
CA ILE A 175 -6.39 -5.22 8.92
C ILE A 175 -6.79 -6.66 8.58
N ARG A 176 -6.30 -7.66 9.33
CA ARG A 176 -6.65 -9.07 9.12
C ARG A 176 -8.11 -9.39 9.47
N ALA A 177 -8.66 -8.72 10.48
CA ALA A 177 -10.05 -8.86 10.86
C ALA A 177 -11.01 -8.17 9.88
N GLY A 178 -10.51 -7.25 9.05
CA GLY A 178 -11.34 -6.49 8.11
C GLY A 178 -12.10 -5.34 8.78
N GLU A 179 -11.81 -5.02 10.04
CA GLU A 179 -12.54 -4.00 10.81
C GLU A 179 -11.58 -3.11 11.61
N LEU A 180 -11.74 -1.78 11.46
CA LEU A 180 -10.98 -0.81 12.23
C LEU A 180 -11.78 -0.30 13.44
N VAL A 181 -11.56 -0.92 14.60
CA VAL A 181 -12.27 -0.56 15.83
C VAL A 181 -11.53 0.54 16.60
N GLY A 182 -12.19 1.70 16.74
CA GLY A 182 -11.76 2.77 17.63
C GLY A 182 -12.22 2.56 19.08
N GLY A 183 -11.85 3.48 19.97
CA GLY A 183 -12.25 3.46 21.38
C GLY A 183 -11.09 3.60 22.38
N ASP A 184 -9.87 3.77 21.88
CA ASP A 184 -8.77 4.22 22.72
C ASP A 184 -8.97 5.70 23.11
N ALA A 185 -8.41 6.08 24.26
CA ALA A 185 -8.44 7.48 24.69
C ALA A 185 -7.63 8.34 23.71
N LEU A 186 -8.20 9.47 23.28
CA LEU A 186 -7.48 10.47 22.50
C LEU A 186 -6.30 10.98 23.36
N PRO A 187 -5.04 10.82 22.92
CA PRO A 187 -3.91 11.32 23.68
C PRO A 187 -3.96 12.85 23.73
N GLU A 188 -3.60 13.42 24.87
CA GLU A 188 -3.38 14.85 24.94
C GLU A 188 -2.27 15.21 23.93
N PRO A 189 -2.45 16.28 23.12
CA PRO A 189 -1.41 16.73 22.21
C PRO A 189 -0.15 16.92 23.02
N ALA A 190 0.89 16.13 22.70
CA ALA A 190 2.15 16.27 23.38
C ALA A 190 2.55 17.73 23.24
N ARG A 191 2.59 18.45 24.37
CA ARG A 191 3.21 19.77 24.40
C ARG A 191 4.60 19.51 23.88
N VAL A 192 4.88 20.06 22.71
CA VAL A 192 6.18 19.91 22.09
C VAL A 192 7.17 20.58 23.04
N ASP A 193 7.70 19.82 23.99
CA ASP A 193 9.03 20.08 24.48
C ASP A 193 9.86 20.13 23.21
N ARG A 194 10.41 21.31 22.94
CA ARG A 194 11.26 21.60 21.78
C ARG A 194 12.59 20.83 21.87
N SER A 195 12.57 19.58 22.32
CA SER A 195 13.74 18.73 22.53
C SER A 195 14.24 18.06 21.25
N GLY A 196 13.60 18.33 20.11
CA GLY A 196 14.23 18.22 18.80
C GLY A 196 14.32 19.61 18.17
N MET A 197 15.54 20.14 17.97
CA MET A 197 15.77 21.34 17.18
C MET A 197 14.94 21.26 15.89
N SER A 198 14.20 22.33 15.57
CA SER A 198 13.43 22.39 14.32
C SER A 198 14.34 22.04 13.14
N GLU A 199 13.82 21.46 12.06
CA GLU A 199 14.67 21.09 10.91
C GLU A 199 15.47 22.30 10.37
N ARG A 200 14.91 23.50 10.47
CA ARG A 200 15.60 24.76 10.14
C ARG A 200 16.77 25.03 11.06
N GLU A 201 16.60 24.79 12.35
CA GLU A 201 17.62 24.96 13.39
C GLU A 201 18.69 23.87 13.32
N ARG A 202 18.31 22.61 13.10
CA ARG A 202 19.22 21.51 12.77
C ARG A 202 20.08 21.86 11.56
N ASN A 203 19.46 22.38 10.49
CA ASN A 203 20.19 22.80 9.29
C ASN A 203 21.10 24.03 9.54
N ARG A 204 20.80 24.89 10.53
CA ARG A 204 21.71 25.97 10.94
C ARG A 204 22.91 25.40 11.71
N ALA A 205 22.66 24.48 12.65
CA ALA A 205 23.69 23.81 13.42
C ALA A 205 24.65 23.02 12.52
N VAL A 206 24.13 22.22 11.58
CA VAL A 206 24.94 21.47 10.60
C VAL A 206 25.81 22.42 9.77
N ARG A 207 25.29 23.59 9.34
CA ARG A 207 26.09 24.56 8.57
C ARG A 207 27.15 25.27 9.42
N ALA A 208 26.87 25.54 10.69
CA ALA A 208 27.83 26.14 11.61
C ALA A 208 28.98 25.18 11.85
N TRP A 209 28.65 23.94 12.24
CA TRP A 209 29.60 22.85 12.41
C TRP A 209 30.42 22.59 11.15
N ALA A 210 29.77 22.55 9.98
CA ALA A 210 30.44 22.34 8.70
C ALA A 210 31.49 23.43 8.41
N ARG A 211 31.17 24.71 8.66
CA ARG A 211 32.10 25.83 8.48
C ARG A 211 33.27 25.77 9.48
N GLU A 212 33.00 25.40 10.73
CA GLU A 212 34.03 25.21 11.76
C GLU A 212 34.98 24.05 11.43
N ASN A 213 34.48 23.02 10.76
CA ASN A 213 35.25 21.85 10.33
C ASN A 213 35.82 21.98 8.90
N GLY A 214 35.75 23.18 8.30
CA GLY A 214 36.36 23.47 6.99
C GLY A 214 35.59 22.98 5.76
N TYR A 215 34.35 22.51 5.91
CA TYR A 215 33.50 22.14 4.79
C TYR A 215 32.92 23.38 4.08
N VAL A 216 32.93 23.36 2.74
CA VAL A 216 32.30 24.40 1.92
C VAL A 216 30.81 24.09 1.79
N VAL A 217 29.97 24.83 2.53
CA VAL A 217 28.51 24.69 2.50
C VAL A 217 27.82 25.99 2.06
N PRO A 218 26.79 25.92 1.20
CA PRO A 218 25.98 27.08 0.84
C PRO A 218 25.28 27.72 2.05
N THR A 219 25.21 29.06 2.07
CA THR A 219 24.54 29.84 3.14
C THR A 219 23.03 29.62 3.18
N LYS A 220 22.42 29.24 2.04
CA LYS A 220 21.00 28.90 1.88
C LYS A 220 20.84 27.65 1.02
N GLY A 221 19.73 26.95 1.18
CA GLY A 221 19.39 25.77 0.36
C GLY A 221 19.78 24.42 0.98
N ARG A 222 19.74 23.35 0.18
CA ARG A 222 19.98 21.98 0.63
C ARG A 222 21.44 21.79 1.06
N ILE A 223 21.65 21.09 2.17
CA ILE A 223 23.00 20.74 2.66
C ILE A 223 23.48 19.50 1.90
N PRO A 224 24.72 19.47 1.38
CA PRO A 224 25.28 18.29 0.75
C PRO A 224 25.23 17.06 1.67
N MET A 225 24.88 15.91 1.12
CA MET A 225 24.62 14.68 1.88
C MET A 225 25.82 14.25 2.73
N HIS A 226 27.04 14.36 2.20
CA HIS A 226 28.26 13.98 2.91
C HIS A 226 28.49 14.82 4.18
N VAL A 227 28.16 16.12 4.16
CA VAL A 227 28.25 17.00 5.33
C VAL A 227 27.23 16.62 6.40
N ARG A 228 26.01 16.27 5.98
CA ARG A 228 24.96 15.81 6.89
C ARG A 228 25.37 14.50 7.58
N HIS A 229 25.91 13.55 6.82
CA HIS A 229 26.38 12.27 7.34
C HIS A 229 27.55 12.44 8.33
N ALA A 230 28.51 13.32 8.01
CA ALA A 230 29.63 13.60 8.91
C ALA A 230 29.18 14.27 10.23
N TYR A 231 28.18 15.16 10.15
CA TYR A 231 27.54 15.75 11.33
C TYR A 231 26.84 14.67 12.18
N GLU A 232 26.06 13.79 11.55
CA GLU A 232 25.37 12.71 12.24
C GLU A 232 26.34 11.76 12.93
N LEU A 233 27.44 11.37 12.28
CA LEU A 233 28.46 10.50 12.90
C LEU A 233 29.08 11.14 14.15
N THR A 234 29.43 12.43 14.09
CA THR A 234 30.06 13.13 15.23
C THR A 234 29.11 13.40 16.39
N HIS A 235 27.80 13.48 16.13
CA HIS A 235 26.79 13.80 17.15
C HIS A 235 25.98 12.58 17.61
N ARG A 236 26.12 11.42 16.94
CA ARG A 236 25.55 10.14 17.38
C ARG A 236 26.19 9.67 18.69
N ASP A 237 27.51 9.78 18.80
CA ASP A 237 28.27 9.41 20.00
C ASP A 237 27.86 10.22 21.25
N ALA A 238 27.47 11.49 21.07
CA ALA A 238 26.99 12.35 22.16
C ALA A 238 25.57 12.00 22.63
N SER A 239 24.75 11.39 21.75
CA SER A 239 23.40 10.95 22.10
C SER A 239 23.39 9.58 22.78
N GLU A 240 24.30 8.68 22.40
CA GLU A 240 24.45 7.35 23.00
C GLU A 240 25.10 7.44 24.39
N GLY A 241 26.05 8.36 24.60
CA GLY A 241 26.65 8.62 25.91
C GLY A 241 25.68 9.20 26.96
N LYS A 242 24.55 9.78 26.53
CA LYS A 242 23.52 10.32 27.43
C LYS A 242 22.47 9.28 27.84
N ALA A 243 22.35 8.18 27.09
CA ALA A 243 21.46 7.06 27.40
C ALA A 243 22.11 6.05 28.36
N ALA A 244 23.44 5.98 28.42
CA ALA A 244 24.18 5.04 29.28
C ALA A 244 24.43 5.55 30.71
N ALA A 245 24.01 6.77 31.06
CA ALA A 245 24.25 7.40 32.36
C ALA A 245 22.95 7.71 33.14
N ALA A 246 21.83 7.08 32.77
CA ALA A 246 20.55 7.18 33.48
C ALA A 246 20.20 5.85 34.15
#